data_AF-A0A2S8S6F0-F1
#
_entry.id   AF-A0A2S8S6F0-F1
#
_cell.length_a   1.000
_cell.length_b   1.000
_cell.length_c   1.000
_cell.angle_alpha   90.00
_cell.angle_beta   90.00
_cell.angle_gamma   90.00
#
_symmetry.space_group_name_H-M   'P 1'
#
loop_
_entity.id
_entity.type
_entity.pdbx_description
1 polymer ?
#
loop_
_entity_poly.entity_id
_entity_poly.type
_entity_poly.pdbx_seq_one_letter_code
_entity_poly.pdbx_strand_id
1 'polypeptide(L)'
;MTKGEYRVGVTFNPSGDDQVAEIKSAAARLIDLIEGIATHSTSRVAIDDEASRERGRLKALAQTATEEAAMWAVKAATKPNRKEA
;
A
#
# COMPACT_ATOMS: atom_id res chain seq x y z
N MET A 1 1.05 -12.91 -7.23
CA MET A 1 0.52 -11.66 -6.70
C MET A 1 1.27 -11.32 -5.43
N THR A 2 1.86 -10.14 -5.34
CA THR A 2 2.54 -9.66 -4.13
C THR A 2 1.53 -9.25 -3.05
N LYS A 3 2.01 -8.95 -1.83
CA LYS A 3 1.14 -8.46 -0.75
C LYS A 3 0.50 -7.13 -1.13
N GLY A 4 1.28 -6.24 -1.74
CA GLY A 4 0.79 -4.96 -2.25
C GLY A 4 -0.32 -5.13 -3.27
N GLU A 5 -0.07 -5.94 -4.32
CA GLU A 5 -1.04 -6.18 -5.39
C GLU A 5 -2.38 -6.76 -4.87
N TYR A 6 -2.30 -7.66 -3.89
CA TYR A 6 -3.48 -8.21 -3.22
C TYR A 6 -4.26 -7.14 -2.45
N ARG A 7 -3.57 -6.35 -1.62
CA ARG A 7 -4.19 -5.34 -0.74
C ARG A 7 -4.91 -4.23 -1.50
N VAL A 8 -4.34 -3.76 -2.60
CA VAL A 8 -4.95 -2.68 -3.41
C VAL A 8 -5.92 -3.19 -4.47
N GLY A 9 -6.06 -4.52 -4.62
CA GLY A 9 -6.87 -5.13 -5.67
C GLY A 9 -6.46 -4.65 -7.05
N VAL A 10 -5.20 -4.89 -7.43
CA VAL A 10 -4.60 -4.36 -8.67
C VAL A 10 -5.38 -4.77 -9.94
N THR A 11 -6.06 -5.91 -9.91
CA THR A 11 -6.87 -6.43 -11.03
C THR A 11 -8.30 -5.88 -11.08
N PHE A 12 -8.78 -5.24 -10.01
CA PHE A 12 -10.12 -4.65 -9.96
C PHE A 12 -10.14 -3.27 -10.60
N ASN A 13 -10.19 -3.21 -11.93
CA ASN A 13 -10.33 -1.96 -12.68
C ASN A 13 -11.45 -2.09 -13.73
N PRO A 14 -12.74 -2.12 -13.32
CA PRO A 14 -13.86 -2.34 -14.24
C PRO A 14 -13.99 -1.27 -15.33
N SER A 15 -13.50 -0.05 -15.10
CA SER A 15 -13.49 1.03 -16.08
C SER A 15 -12.35 0.92 -17.10
N GLY A 16 -11.36 0.06 -16.87
CA GLY A 16 -10.17 -0.04 -17.72
C GLY A 16 -9.34 1.24 -17.77
N ASP A 17 -9.43 2.08 -16.74
CA ASP A 17 -8.77 3.38 -16.70
C ASP A 17 -7.28 3.21 -16.37
N ASP A 18 -6.41 3.67 -17.27
CA ASP A 18 -4.95 3.54 -17.13
C ASP A 18 -4.41 4.30 -15.90
N GLN A 19 -5.01 5.45 -15.55
CA GLN A 19 -4.61 6.22 -14.38
C GLN A 19 -4.98 5.47 -13.09
N VAL A 20 -6.13 4.79 -13.05
CA VAL A 20 -6.50 3.90 -11.94
C VAL A 20 -5.50 2.74 -11.82
N ALA A 21 -5.09 2.15 -12.94
CA ALA A 21 -4.10 1.07 -12.96
C ALA A 21 -2.73 1.54 -12.44
N GLU A 22 -2.29 2.75 -12.84
CA GLU A 22 -1.04 3.35 -12.38
C GLU A 22 -1.06 3.63 -10.88
N ILE A 23 -2.12 4.26 -10.37
CA ILE A 23 -2.30 4.54 -8.93
C ILE A 23 -2.19 3.25 -8.11
N LYS A 24 -2.90 2.20 -8.52
CA LYS A 24 -2.88 0.91 -7.83
C LYS A 24 -1.50 0.25 -7.91
N SER A 25 -0.85 0.29 -9.06
CA SER A 25 0.49 -0.29 -9.24
C SER A 25 1.54 0.41 -8.36
N ALA A 26 1.47 1.74 -8.26
CA ALA A 26 2.35 2.53 -7.41
C ALA A 26 2.13 2.22 -5.92
N ALA A 27 0.87 2.15 -5.48
CA ALA A 27 0.52 1.80 -4.11
C ALA A 27 0.94 0.37 -3.74
N ALA A 28 0.71 -0.60 -4.63
CA ALA A 28 1.16 -1.98 -4.48
C ALA A 28 2.69 -2.05 -4.28
N ARG A 29 3.44 -1.38 -5.17
CA ARG A 29 4.90 -1.33 -5.09
C ARG A 29 5.38 -0.73 -3.78
N LEU A 30 4.75 0.35 -3.29
CA LEU A 30 5.11 0.95 -2.00
C LEU A 30 4.85 -0.01 -0.84
N ILE A 31 3.70 -0.72 -0.82
CA ILE A 31 3.40 -1.73 0.21
C ILE A 31 4.46 -2.84 0.21
N ASP A 32 4.88 -3.32 -0.96
CA ASP A 32 5.91 -4.36 -1.07
C ASP A 32 7.28 -3.88 -0.58
N LEU A 33 7.65 -2.62 -0.88
CA LEU A 33 8.86 -2.01 -0.33
C LEU A 33 8.81 -1.92 1.20
N ILE A 34 7.66 -1.52 1.76
CA ILE A 34 7.46 -1.47 3.22
C ILE A 34 7.54 -2.88 3.81
N GLU A 35 6.94 -3.87 3.15
CA GLU A 35 6.97 -5.27 3.60
C GLU A 35 8.40 -5.80 3.70
N GLY A 36 9.27 -5.44 2.75
CA GLY A 36 10.68 -5.83 2.71
C GLY A 36 11.55 -5.24 3.83
N ILE A 37 11.07 -4.27 4.61
CA ILE A 37 11.84 -3.70 5.73
C ILE A 37 12.04 -4.77 6.82
N ALA A 38 13.30 -5.07 7.13
CA ALA A 38 13.66 -6.03 8.17
C ALA A 38 13.14 -5.58 9.55
N THR A 39 12.47 -6.48 10.26
CA THR A 39 11.96 -6.21 11.61
C THR A 39 12.94 -6.62 12.70
N HIS A 40 13.89 -7.51 12.44
CA HIS A 40 14.89 -7.96 13.41
C HIS A 40 16.27 -7.38 13.12
N SER A 41 17.07 -7.21 14.17
CA SER A 41 18.51 -6.99 14.04
C SER A 41 19.16 -8.22 13.40
N THR A 42 20.15 -8.03 12.53
CA THR A 42 20.93 -9.13 11.90
C THR A 42 21.77 -9.93 12.90
N SER A 43 21.80 -9.52 14.18
CA SER A 43 22.39 -10.29 15.27
C SER A 43 21.52 -11.51 15.58
N ARG A 44 22.12 -12.70 15.51
CA ARG A 44 21.49 -14.02 15.76
C ARG A 44 20.90 -14.22 17.17
N VAL A 45 20.93 -13.19 18.01
CA VAL A 45 20.27 -13.20 19.31
C VAL A 45 18.88 -12.63 19.10
N ALA A 46 17.88 -13.51 19.06
CA ALA A 46 16.48 -13.13 19.07
C ALA A 46 16.14 -12.47 20.40
N ILE A 47 16.48 -11.19 20.53
CA ILE A 47 15.86 -10.33 21.53
C ILE A 47 14.66 -9.74 20.80
N ASP A 48 13.46 -10.05 21.29
CA ASP A 48 12.24 -9.29 21.04
C ASP A 48 12.46 -7.87 21.61
N ASP A 49 13.28 -7.10 20.92
CA ASP A 49 13.65 -5.75 21.32
C ASP A 49 12.52 -4.78 20.93
N GLU A 50 12.39 -3.72 21.73
CA GLU A 50 11.36 -2.70 21.54
C GLU A 50 11.41 -2.08 20.14
N ALA A 51 12.59 -1.97 19.54
CA ALA A 51 12.75 -1.43 18.21
C ALA A 51 12.20 -2.36 17.12
N SER A 52 12.24 -3.68 17.31
CA SER A 52 11.63 -4.68 16.42
C SER A 52 10.11 -4.55 16.39
N ARG A 53 9.50 -4.47 17.58
CA ARG A 53 8.05 -4.25 17.72
C ARG A 53 7.63 -2.92 17.11
N GLU A 54 8.42 -1.87 17.36
CA GLU A 54 8.14 -0.54 16.80
C GLU A 54 8.26 -0.51 15.28
N ARG A 55 9.28 -1.16 14.68
CA ARG A 55 9.37 -1.33 13.22
C ARG A 55 8.15 -2.05 12.67
N GLY A 56 7.69 -3.11 13.33
CA GLY A 56 6.47 -3.82 12.95
C GLY A 56 5.23 -2.91 12.96
N ARG A 57 5.06 -2.13 14.02
CA ARG A 57 3.96 -1.16 14.17
C ARG A 57 4.00 -0.09 13.08
N LEU A 58 5.17 0.48 12.81
CA LEU A 58 5.37 1.50 11.78
C LEU A 58 5.10 0.95 10.37
N LYS A 59 5.53 -0.28 10.07
CA LYS A 59 5.20 -0.96 8.80
C LYS A 59 3.69 -1.10 8.62
N ALA A 60 2.97 -1.55 9.66
CA ALA A 60 1.52 -1.71 9.60
C ALA A 60 0.81 -0.38 9.31
N LEU A 61 1.17 0.69 10.04
CA LEU A 61 0.61 2.03 9.82
C LEU A 61 0.88 2.55 8.41
N ALA A 62 2.11 2.42 7.92
CA ALA A 62 2.47 2.91 6.59
C ALA A 62 1.72 2.16 5.49
N GLN A 63 1.54 0.84 5.61
CA GLN A 63 0.78 0.07 4.63
C GLN A 63 -0.71 0.44 4.66
N THR A 64 -1.32 0.60 5.84
CA THR A 64 -2.73 1.03 5.96
C THR A 64 -2.94 2.42 5.34
N ALA A 65 -2.08 3.38 5.66
CA ALA A 65 -2.16 4.72 5.08
C ALA A 65 -1.98 4.70 3.55
N THR A 66 -1.18 3.77 3.03
CA THR A 66 -1.01 3.58 1.57
C THR A 66 -2.28 3.04 0.91
N GLU A 67 -2.97 2.08 1.52
CA GLU A 67 -4.27 1.59 1.02
C GLU A 67 -5.33 2.69 1.01
N GLU A 68 -5.40 3.48 2.09
CA GLU A 68 -6.31 4.62 2.19
C GLU A 68 -6.02 5.67 1.11
N ALA A 69 -4.75 6.04 0.93
CA ALA A 69 -4.32 6.97 -0.10
C ALA A 69 -4.69 6.46 -1.51
N ALA A 70 -4.47 5.17 -1.79
CA ALA A 70 -4.85 4.56 -3.06
C ALA A 70 -6.36 4.63 -3.31
N MET A 71 -7.18 4.33 -2.29
CA MET A 71 -8.64 4.43 -2.38
C MET A 71 -9.10 5.86 -2.70
N TRP A 72 -8.57 6.86 -1.99
CA TRP A 72 -8.93 8.26 -2.22
C TRP A 72 -8.45 8.77 -3.58
N ALA A 73 -7.25 8.37 -4.02
CA ALA A 73 -6.71 8.72 -5.33
C ALA A 73 -7.56 8.13 -6.47
N VAL A 74 -7.94 6.84 -6.37
CA VAL A 74 -8.86 6.22 -7.35
C VAL A 74 -10.20 6.95 -7.38
N LYS A 75 -10.77 7.25 -6.20
CA LYS A 75 -12.03 8.00 -6.12
C LYS A 75 -11.94 9.37 -6.79
N ALA A 76 -10.81 10.06 -6.65
CA ALA A 76 -10.57 11.34 -7.29
C ALA A 76 -10.43 11.19 -8.81
N ALA A 77 -9.66 10.19 -9.27
CA ALA A 77 -9.47 9.90 -10.69
C ALA A 77 -10.78 9.58 -11.42
N THR A 78 -11.70 8.87 -10.76
CA THR A 78 -12.98 8.47 -11.35
C THR A 78 -14.13 9.43 -11.04
N LYS A 79 -13.86 10.62 -10.44
CA LYS A 79 -14.93 11.55 -10.07
C LYS A 79 -15.42 12.31 -11.32
N PRO A 80 -16.72 12.26 -11.66
CA PRO A 80 -17.23 13.01 -12.81
C PRO A 80 -17.14 14.52 -12.56
N ASN A 81 -17.01 15.27 -13.66
CA ASN A 81 -17.01 16.73 -13.62
C ASN A 81 -18.33 17.25 -13.05
N ARG A 82 -18.26 18.22 -12.13
CA ARG A 82 -19.45 18.78 -11.43
C ARG A 82 -20.50 19.38 -12.38
N LYS A 83 -20.15 19.71 -13.62
CA LYS A 83 -21.06 20.30 -14.62
C LYS A 83 -21.83 19.26 -15.45
N GLU A 84 -21.52 17.98 -15.31
CA GLU A 84 -22.13 16.88 -16.06
C GLU A 84 -22.90 15.91 -15.13
N ALA A 85 -23.18 16.33 -13.90
CA ALA A 85 -23.88 15.56 -12.87
C ALA A 85 -25.21 16.20 -12.48
#